data_AF-A0A1Y5RKD4-F1
#
_entry.id   AF-A0A1Y5RKD4-F1
#
_cell.length_a   1.000
_cell.length_b   1.000
_cell.length_c   1.000
_cell.angle_alpha   90.00
_cell.angle_beta   90.00
_cell.angle_gamma   90.00
#
_symmetry.space_group_name_H-M   'P 1'
#
loop_
_entity.id
_entity.type
_entity.pdbx_description
1 polymer ?
#
loop_
_entity_poly.entity_id
_entity_poly.type
_entity_poly.pdbx_seq_one_letter_code
_entity_poly.pdbx_strand_id
1 'polypeptide(L)'
;MQDDPVFQYIKLFVENVSVWALIVLGLLIWLLRNPEKLKAIPTYIASARVGEVEIELRELERKLEKTETHVAELAEENIRLKSLYQEFDPHAPLAELETTRQSLRAMAAGMTDTTPILEGLKPGADPADVYAAAVLLRSRRDMVMFDALVECLGRIAAHPKLEDLRYHTVWTLTSAVHLTVIAAVKHSAVPKLSEAQLIAAQNVMNSLLSNEHVRKDRPDNPKAGITGRAVYAKNWIETGLEKHRIARQ
;
A
#
# COMPACT_ATOMS: atom_id res chain seq x y z
N MET A 1 66.24 16.39 33.28
CA MET A 1 66.27 15.92 31.88
C MET A 1 64.88 16.01 31.22
N GLN A 2 64.09 17.03 31.58
CA GLN A 2 62.73 17.28 31.07
C GLN A 2 62.53 18.73 30.56
N ASP A 3 63.61 19.53 30.57
CA ASP A 3 63.61 20.93 30.13
C ASP A 3 64.55 21.15 28.93
N ASP A 4 64.67 20.15 28.05
CA ASP A 4 65.40 20.33 26.80
C ASP A 4 64.42 20.77 25.70
N PRO A 5 64.52 22.02 25.18
CA PRO A 5 63.59 22.55 24.20
C PRO A 5 63.53 21.70 22.92
N VAL A 6 64.62 21.03 22.54
CA VAL A 6 64.65 20.15 21.36
C VAL A 6 63.70 18.96 21.52
N PHE A 7 63.59 18.42 22.74
CA PHE A 7 62.70 17.29 23.02
C PHE A 7 61.22 17.71 22.97
N GLN A 8 60.89 18.91 23.43
CA GLN A 8 59.53 19.44 23.32
C GLN A 8 59.13 19.75 21.87
N TYR A 9 60.05 20.26 21.05
CA TYR A 9 59.78 20.49 19.62
C TYR A 9 59.57 19.17 18.85
N ILE A 10 60.37 18.14 19.11
CA ILE A 10 60.21 16.82 18.47
C ILE A 10 58.89 16.18 18.92
N LYS A 11 58.54 16.28 20.20
CA LYS A 11 57.27 15.76 20.72
C LYS A 11 56.06 16.46 20.07
N LEU A 12 56.10 17.79 19.93
CA LEU A 12 55.04 18.56 19.26
C LEU A 12 54.91 18.18 17.77
N PHE A 13 56.03 17.87 17.11
CA PHE A 13 56.03 17.45 15.71
C PHE A 13 55.46 16.03 15.51
N VAL A 14 55.78 15.11 16.41
CA VAL A 14 55.28 13.72 16.37
C VAL A 14 53.80 13.63 16.75
N GLU A 15 53.32 14.48 17.67
CA GLU A 15 51.90 14.51 18.07
C GLU A 15 51.00 15.22 17.04
N ASN A 16 51.54 16.14 16.23
CA ASN A 16 50.76 16.96 15.30
C ASN A 16 50.91 16.57 13.81
N VAL A 17 51.94 15.80 13.45
CA VAL A 17 52.12 15.29 12.08
C VAL A 17 51.56 13.87 11.98
N SER A 18 50.37 13.76 11.41
CA SER A 18 49.75 12.48 11.08
C SER A 18 50.73 11.61 10.29
N VAL A 19 50.97 10.37 10.74
CA VAL A 19 51.84 9.39 10.07
C VAL A 19 51.47 9.23 8.58
N TRP A 20 50.18 9.43 8.26
CA TRP A 20 49.68 9.46 6.89
C TRP A 20 50.27 10.58 6.03
N ALA A 21 50.55 11.76 6.58
CA ALA A 21 51.20 12.85 5.86
C ALA A 21 52.64 12.50 5.47
N LEU A 22 53.37 11.79 6.35
CA LEU A 22 54.71 11.29 6.05
C LEU A 22 54.69 10.16 5.01
N ILE A 23 53.70 9.27 5.09
CA ILE A 23 53.49 8.21 4.08
C ILE A 23 53.16 8.83 2.72
N VAL A 24 52.24 9.80 2.66
CA VAL A 24 51.86 10.50 1.43
C VAL A 24 53.04 11.27 0.85
N LEU A 25 53.83 11.95 1.68
CA LEU A 25 55.02 12.67 1.24
C LEU A 25 56.07 11.70 0.69
N GLY A 26 56.32 10.57 1.37
CA GLY A 26 57.21 9.52 0.89
C GLY A 26 56.74 8.91 -0.42
N LEU A 27 55.43 8.69 -0.56
CA LEU A 27 54.81 8.16 -1.78
C LEU A 27 54.90 9.16 -2.93
N LEU A 28 54.73 10.46 -2.68
CA LEU A 28 54.92 11.54 -3.66
C LEU A 28 56.38 11.66 -4.10
N ILE A 29 57.34 11.61 -3.17
CA ILE A 29 58.77 11.62 -3.49
C ILE A 29 59.15 10.38 -4.30
N TRP A 30 58.60 9.21 -3.95
CA TRP A 30 58.81 7.97 -4.70
C TRP A 30 58.19 8.01 -6.10
N LEU A 31 57.01 8.62 -6.25
CA LEU A 31 56.35 8.85 -7.55
C LEU A 31 57.17 9.80 -8.44
N LEU A 32 57.70 10.88 -7.86
CA LEU A 32 58.56 11.84 -8.57
C LEU A 32 59.88 11.21 -9.04
N ARG A 33 60.41 10.23 -8.30
CA ARG A 33 61.62 9.48 -8.67
C ARG A 33 61.39 8.39 -9.71
N ASN A 34 60.14 7.97 -9.94
CA ASN A 34 59.79 6.91 -10.91
C ASN A 34 58.78 7.44 -11.96
N PRO A 35 59.22 8.32 -12.87
CA PRO A 35 58.33 9.02 -13.82
C PRO A 35 57.64 8.11 -14.84
N GLU A 36 58.09 6.86 -15.01
CA GLU A 36 57.46 5.90 -15.92
C GLU A 36 56.11 5.37 -15.39
N LYS A 37 55.93 5.30 -14.06
CA LYS A 37 54.66 4.85 -13.45
C LYS A 37 53.59 5.93 -13.43
N LEU A 38 53.98 7.21 -13.44
CA LEU A 38 53.07 8.37 -13.57
C LEU A 38 52.30 8.37 -14.89
N LYS A 39 52.90 7.86 -15.97
CA LYS A 39 52.25 7.76 -17.30
C LYS A 39 51.21 6.63 -17.39
N ALA A 40 51.23 5.67 -16.47
CA ALA A 40 50.29 4.55 -16.46
C ALA A 40 49.01 4.82 -15.64
N ILE A 41 49.07 5.74 -14.67
CA ILE A 41 47.94 6.09 -13.78
C ILE A 41 46.68 6.58 -14.53
N PRO A 42 46.75 7.47 -15.55
CA PRO A 42 45.53 7.92 -16.23
C PRO A 42 44.83 6.79 -17.01
N THR A 43 45.59 5.82 -17.52
CA THR A 43 45.05 4.71 -18.33
C THR A 43 44.26 3.71 -17.50
N TYR A 44 44.67 3.47 -16.25
CA TYR A 44 43.96 2.58 -15.31
C TYR A 44 42.71 3.23 -14.69
N ILE A 45 42.71 4.55 -14.48
CA ILE A 45 41.57 5.27 -13.90
C ILE A 45 40.48 5.54 -14.95
N ALA A 46 40.85 5.80 -16.20
CA ALA A 46 39.88 6.04 -17.28
C ALA A 46 39.11 4.77 -17.69
N SER A 47 39.74 3.59 -17.65
CA SER A 47 39.12 2.33 -18.09
C SER A 47 38.20 1.71 -17.05
N ALA A 48 38.49 1.86 -15.75
CA ALA A 48 37.65 1.30 -14.69
C ALA A 48 36.39 2.13 -14.39
N ARG A 49 36.43 3.47 -14.55
CA ARG A 49 35.26 4.33 -14.25
C ARG A 49 34.27 4.50 -15.40
N VAL A 50 34.67 4.33 -16.66
CA VAL A 50 33.77 4.56 -17.80
C VAL A 50 32.81 3.38 -17.99
N GLY A 51 33.22 2.15 -17.69
CA GLY A 51 32.36 0.96 -17.82
C GLY A 51 31.24 0.88 -16.79
N GLU A 52 31.57 0.99 -15.50
CA GLU A 52 30.55 0.90 -14.42
C GLU A 52 29.59 2.10 -14.43
N VAL A 53 30.08 3.32 -14.66
CA VAL A 53 29.22 4.51 -14.70
C VAL A 53 28.29 4.49 -15.92
N GLU A 54 28.73 4.01 -17.08
CA GLU A 54 27.87 3.90 -18.26
C GLU A 54 26.81 2.79 -18.09
N ILE A 55 27.16 1.69 -17.42
CA ILE A 55 26.20 0.64 -17.07
C ILE A 55 25.19 1.14 -16.04
N GLU A 56 25.64 1.84 -14.99
CA GLU A 56 24.75 2.46 -14.00
C GLU A 56 23.85 3.51 -14.63
N LEU A 57 24.35 4.34 -15.55
CA LEU A 57 23.55 5.31 -16.31
C LEU A 57 22.53 4.63 -17.21
N ARG A 58 22.89 3.56 -17.94
CA ARG A 58 21.93 2.79 -18.74
C ARG A 58 20.90 2.06 -17.89
N GLU A 59 21.28 1.56 -16.72
CA GLU A 59 20.32 0.98 -15.77
C GLU A 59 19.41 2.05 -15.17
N LEU A 60 19.94 3.24 -14.88
CA LEU A 60 19.17 4.40 -14.42
C LEU A 60 18.19 4.86 -15.50
N GLU A 61 18.62 5.02 -16.75
CA GLU A 61 17.76 5.36 -17.89
C GLU A 61 16.66 4.31 -18.07
N ARG A 62 17.00 3.02 -18.05
CA ARG A 62 15.98 1.95 -18.13
C ARG A 62 15.01 1.97 -16.95
N LYS A 63 15.49 2.25 -15.73
CA LYS A 63 14.62 2.41 -14.55
C LYS A 63 13.72 3.64 -14.71
N LEU A 64 14.23 4.72 -15.28
CA LEU A 64 13.51 5.98 -15.47
C LEU A 64 12.44 5.82 -16.56
N GLU A 65 12.76 5.21 -17.70
CA GLU A 65 11.82 4.87 -18.78
C GLU A 65 10.75 3.89 -18.30
N LYS A 66 11.13 2.86 -17.53
CA LYS A 66 10.17 1.94 -16.90
C LYS A 66 9.28 2.62 -15.86
N THR A 67 9.81 3.63 -15.16
CA THR A 67 9.04 4.40 -14.18
C THR A 67 8.10 5.37 -14.90
N GLU A 68 8.55 6.06 -15.95
CA GLU A 68 7.73 6.96 -16.76
C GLU A 68 6.58 6.23 -17.45
N THR A 69 6.84 5.07 -18.06
CA THR A 69 5.79 4.22 -18.66
C THR A 69 4.79 3.75 -17.62
N HIS A 70 5.27 3.31 -16.45
CA HIS A 70 4.39 2.90 -15.36
C HIS A 70 3.56 4.08 -14.82
N VAL A 71 4.15 5.28 -14.67
CA VAL A 71 3.44 6.48 -14.26
C VAL A 71 2.40 6.89 -15.31
N ALA A 72 2.69 6.76 -16.60
CA ALA A 72 1.75 7.04 -17.68
C ALA A 72 0.55 6.08 -17.66
N GLU A 73 0.79 4.78 -17.48
CA GLU A 73 -0.26 3.77 -17.33
C GLU A 73 -1.16 4.06 -16.11
N LEU A 74 -0.55 4.35 -14.94
CA LEU A 74 -1.29 4.71 -13.73
C LEU A 74 -2.07 6.02 -13.89
N ALA A 75 -1.53 6.99 -14.63
CA ALA A 75 -2.21 8.25 -14.92
C ALA A 75 -3.42 8.03 -15.86
N GLU A 76 -3.29 7.18 -16.87
CA GLU A 76 -4.40 6.81 -17.76
C GLU A 76 -5.50 6.05 -17.00
N GLU A 77 -5.13 5.10 -16.13
CA GLU A 77 -6.07 4.41 -15.23
C GLU A 77 -6.81 5.41 -14.33
N ASN A 78 -6.09 6.38 -13.74
CA ASN A 78 -6.69 7.43 -12.92
C ASN A 78 -7.62 8.36 -13.70
N ILE A 79 -7.27 8.74 -14.93
CA ILE A 79 -8.14 9.54 -15.80
C ILE A 79 -9.41 8.78 -16.12
N ARG A 80 -9.31 7.49 -16.45
CA ARG A 80 -10.46 6.63 -16.75
C ARG A 80 -11.39 6.45 -15.54
N LEU A 81 -10.83 6.34 -14.34
CA LEU A 81 -11.61 6.31 -13.10
C LEU A 81 -12.30 7.66 -12.85
N LYS A 82 -11.57 8.77 -13.00
CA LYS A 82 -12.13 10.12 -12.83
C LYS A 82 -13.22 10.42 -13.85
N SER A 83 -13.10 9.99 -15.11
CA SER A 83 -14.17 10.16 -16.10
C SER A 83 -15.43 9.37 -15.71
N LEU A 84 -15.27 8.18 -15.12
CA LEU A 84 -16.41 7.42 -14.61
C LEU A 84 -17.06 8.07 -13.39
N TYR A 85 -16.30 8.84 -12.59
CA TYR A 85 -16.82 9.61 -11.47
C TYR A 85 -17.56 10.89 -11.89
N GLN A 86 -17.11 11.55 -12.96
CA GLN A 86 -17.76 12.78 -13.45
C GLN A 86 -19.18 12.55 -14.00
N GLU A 87 -19.46 11.34 -14.49
CA GLU A 87 -20.80 10.95 -14.97
C GLU A 87 -21.63 10.23 -13.90
N PHE A 88 -21.07 10.00 -12.72
CA PHE A 88 -21.71 9.22 -11.67
C PHE A 88 -22.57 10.12 -10.79
N ASP A 89 -23.89 10.01 -10.93
CA ASP A 89 -24.81 10.49 -9.91
C ASP A 89 -24.96 9.42 -8.82
N PRO A 90 -24.40 9.61 -7.61
CA PRO A 90 -24.63 8.69 -6.50
C PRO A 90 -26.12 8.51 -6.26
N HIS A 91 -26.92 9.56 -6.54
CA HIS A 91 -28.38 9.77 -6.67
C HIS A 91 -29.24 8.84 -7.55
N ALA A 92 -28.63 8.19 -8.53
CA ALA A 92 -29.39 7.61 -9.63
C ALA A 92 -30.14 6.32 -9.22
N PRO A 93 -31.24 5.97 -9.92
CA PRO A 93 -31.85 4.64 -9.84
C PRO A 93 -30.83 3.52 -10.12
N LEU A 94 -30.99 2.37 -9.46
CA LEU A 94 -30.09 1.21 -9.55
C LEU A 94 -29.81 0.74 -10.99
N ALA A 95 -30.77 0.93 -11.91
CA ALA A 95 -30.62 0.57 -13.32
C ALA A 95 -29.60 1.45 -14.05
N GLU A 96 -29.48 2.72 -13.67
CA GLU A 96 -28.53 3.68 -14.26
C GLU A 96 -27.11 3.45 -13.71
N LEU A 97 -27.01 3.01 -12.45
CA LEU A 97 -25.74 2.61 -11.84
C LEU A 97 -25.17 1.29 -12.38
N GLU A 98 -25.98 0.50 -13.10
CA GLU A 98 -25.60 -0.84 -13.56
C GLU A 98 -24.43 -0.78 -14.55
N THR A 99 -24.46 0.17 -15.49
CA THR A 99 -23.39 0.36 -16.49
C THR A 99 -22.07 0.71 -15.81
N THR A 100 -22.07 1.71 -14.93
CA THR A 100 -20.88 2.10 -14.16
C THR A 100 -20.37 0.96 -13.29
N ARG A 101 -21.27 0.22 -12.65
CA ARG A 101 -20.91 -0.97 -11.86
C ARG A 101 -20.26 -2.05 -12.70
N GLN A 102 -20.77 -2.33 -13.91
CA GLN A 102 -20.17 -3.30 -14.81
C GLN A 102 -18.78 -2.87 -15.27
N SER A 103 -18.61 -1.58 -15.61
CA SER A 103 -17.30 -1.01 -15.96
C SER A 103 -16.31 -1.11 -14.81
N LEU A 104 -16.70 -0.73 -13.59
CA LEU A 104 -15.87 -0.88 -12.37
C LEU A 104 -15.48 -2.34 -12.12
N ARG A 105 -16.42 -3.28 -12.27
CA ARG A 105 -16.13 -4.72 -12.14
C ARG A 105 -15.13 -5.22 -13.17
N ALA A 106 -15.25 -4.78 -14.42
CA ALA A 106 -14.33 -5.15 -15.49
C ALA A 106 -12.91 -4.64 -15.22
N MET A 107 -12.77 -3.40 -14.75
CA MET A 107 -11.47 -2.82 -14.40
C MET A 107 -10.85 -3.46 -13.16
N ALA A 108 -11.68 -3.90 -12.21
CA ALA A 108 -11.22 -4.43 -10.93
C ALA A 108 -10.15 -5.55 -11.06
N ALA A 109 -10.26 -6.40 -12.08
CA ALA A 109 -9.35 -7.53 -12.29
C ALA A 109 -7.97 -7.12 -12.86
N GLY A 110 -7.90 -6.03 -13.61
CA GLY A 110 -6.67 -5.56 -14.27
C GLY A 110 -5.97 -4.40 -13.56
N MET A 111 -6.67 -3.73 -12.64
CA MET A 111 -6.17 -2.53 -11.96
C MET A 111 -4.93 -2.84 -11.11
N THR A 112 -3.83 -2.14 -11.39
CA THR A 112 -2.58 -2.28 -10.62
C THR A 112 -2.48 -1.21 -9.54
N ASP A 113 -2.93 0.02 -9.83
CA ASP A 113 -3.05 1.07 -8.82
C ASP A 113 -4.17 0.75 -7.83
N THR A 114 -3.88 0.66 -6.54
CA THR A 114 -4.93 0.51 -5.52
C THR A 114 -5.16 1.79 -4.72
N THR A 115 -4.42 2.86 -5.04
CA THR A 115 -4.54 4.17 -4.39
C THR A 115 -5.96 4.72 -4.45
N PRO A 116 -6.68 4.68 -5.60
CA PRO A 116 -8.05 5.19 -5.65
C PRO A 116 -9.03 4.44 -4.72
N ILE A 117 -8.78 3.14 -4.49
CA ILE A 117 -9.58 2.36 -3.54
C ILE A 117 -9.31 2.86 -2.12
N LEU A 118 -8.05 3.04 -1.75
CA LEU A 118 -7.67 3.51 -0.42
C LEU A 118 -8.18 4.93 -0.16
N GLU A 119 -8.08 5.84 -1.13
CA GLU A 119 -8.66 7.19 -1.02
C GLU A 119 -10.17 7.13 -0.81
N GLY A 120 -10.90 6.29 -1.55
CA GLY A 120 -12.34 6.12 -1.38
C GLY A 120 -12.76 5.49 -0.04
N LEU A 121 -11.84 4.86 0.71
CA LEU A 121 -12.13 4.32 2.04
C LEU A 121 -11.86 5.32 3.18
N LYS A 122 -11.16 6.43 2.90
CA LYS A 122 -10.79 7.42 3.92
C LYS A 122 -11.99 8.19 4.46
N PRO A 123 -11.89 8.73 5.70
CA PRO A 123 -12.89 9.66 6.23
C PRO A 123 -13.05 10.88 5.32
N GLY A 124 -14.30 11.27 5.04
CA GLY A 124 -14.62 12.43 4.22
C GLY A 124 -14.47 12.24 2.71
N ALA A 125 -14.21 11.02 2.23
CA ALA A 125 -14.24 10.70 0.81
C ALA A 125 -15.62 10.97 0.19
N ASP A 126 -15.65 11.30 -1.09
CA ASP A 126 -16.90 11.51 -1.82
C ASP A 126 -17.74 10.21 -1.82
N PRO A 127 -19.08 10.28 -1.63
CA PRO A 127 -19.94 9.09 -1.71
C PRO A 127 -19.76 8.25 -2.99
N ALA A 128 -19.40 8.87 -4.11
CA ALA A 128 -19.04 8.21 -5.36
C ALA A 128 -17.77 7.37 -5.23
N ASP A 129 -16.72 7.94 -4.65
CA ASP A 129 -15.45 7.25 -4.41
C ASP A 129 -15.63 6.08 -3.45
N VAL A 130 -16.44 6.27 -2.39
CA VAL A 130 -16.79 5.19 -1.44
C VAL A 130 -17.52 4.07 -2.16
N TYR A 131 -18.48 4.39 -3.03
CA TYR A 131 -19.21 3.39 -3.80
C TYR A 131 -18.30 2.63 -4.77
N ALA A 132 -17.44 3.35 -5.49
CA ALA A 132 -16.51 2.76 -6.43
C ALA A 132 -15.52 1.82 -5.74
N ALA A 133 -14.91 2.26 -4.63
CA ALA A 133 -14.05 1.44 -3.79
C ALA A 133 -14.79 0.16 -3.33
N ALA A 134 -16.05 0.28 -2.90
CA ALA A 134 -16.87 -0.86 -2.51
C ALA A 134 -17.07 -1.88 -3.65
N VAL A 135 -17.36 -1.40 -4.86
CA VAL A 135 -17.55 -2.27 -6.04
C VAL A 135 -16.24 -2.96 -6.45
N LEU A 136 -15.13 -2.23 -6.44
CA LEU A 136 -13.81 -2.75 -6.77
C LEU A 136 -13.37 -3.84 -5.76
N LEU A 137 -13.47 -3.55 -4.46
CA LEU A 137 -13.13 -4.49 -3.39
C LEU A 137 -14.00 -5.74 -3.40
N ARG A 138 -15.30 -5.59 -3.65
CA ARG A 138 -16.21 -6.73 -3.78
C ARG A 138 -15.82 -7.67 -4.91
N SER A 139 -15.28 -7.12 -5.99
CA SER A 139 -14.85 -7.87 -7.17
C SER A 139 -13.49 -8.56 -6.93
N ARG A 140 -12.50 -7.81 -6.43
CA ARG A 140 -11.13 -8.29 -6.19
C ARG A 140 -11.04 -9.27 -5.03
N ARG A 141 -11.79 -9.01 -3.95
CA ARG A 141 -11.72 -9.75 -2.67
C ARG A 141 -10.31 -9.78 -2.10
N ASP A 142 -9.60 -8.66 -2.25
CA ASP A 142 -8.21 -8.53 -1.85
C ASP A 142 -8.09 -8.54 -0.33
N MET A 143 -7.31 -9.49 0.20
CA MET A 143 -7.10 -9.66 1.63
C MET A 143 -6.17 -8.59 2.20
N VAL A 144 -5.30 -7.99 1.37
CA VAL A 144 -4.40 -6.90 1.79
C VAL A 144 -5.21 -5.67 2.19
N MET A 145 -6.34 -5.43 1.51
CA MET A 145 -7.22 -4.29 1.75
C MET A 145 -8.28 -4.55 2.81
N PHE A 146 -8.27 -5.72 3.44
CA PHE A 146 -9.32 -6.13 4.37
C PHE A 146 -9.44 -5.20 5.57
N ASP A 147 -8.32 -4.77 6.14
CA ASP A 147 -8.31 -3.93 7.33
C ASP A 147 -8.87 -2.54 7.03
N ALA A 148 -8.42 -1.91 5.93
CA ALA A 148 -8.95 -0.63 5.49
C ALA A 148 -10.47 -0.70 5.18
N LEU A 149 -10.93 -1.80 4.59
CA LEU A 149 -12.35 -2.04 4.32
C LEU A 149 -13.15 -2.16 5.63
N VAL A 150 -12.65 -2.94 6.59
CA VAL A 150 -13.30 -3.13 7.90
C VAL A 150 -13.32 -1.83 8.70
N GLU A 151 -12.23 -1.07 8.67
CA GLU A 151 -12.12 0.24 9.34
C GLU A 151 -13.11 1.26 8.75
N CYS A 152 -13.18 1.37 7.42
CA CYS A 152 -14.15 2.21 6.72
C CYS A 152 -15.59 1.84 7.11
N LEU A 153 -15.94 0.55 7.08
CA LEU A 153 -17.27 0.09 7.46
C LEU A 153 -17.55 0.28 8.95
N GLY A 154 -16.55 0.15 9.82
CA GLY A 154 -16.65 0.41 11.26
C GLY A 154 -16.98 1.87 11.56
N ARG A 155 -16.31 2.79 10.87
CA ARG A 155 -16.58 4.23 10.91
C ARG A 155 -18.01 4.53 10.45
N ILE A 156 -18.43 4.00 9.30
CA ILE A 156 -19.81 4.16 8.77
C ILE A 156 -20.84 3.60 9.76
N ALA A 157 -20.60 2.41 10.32
CA ALA A 157 -21.49 1.77 11.27
C ALA A 157 -21.67 2.58 12.56
N ALA A 158 -20.61 3.26 13.02
CA ALA A 158 -20.65 4.14 14.18
C ALA A 158 -21.40 5.46 13.92
N HIS A 159 -21.53 5.88 12.67
CA HIS A 159 -22.25 7.11 12.33
C HIS A 159 -23.78 6.90 12.42
N PRO A 160 -24.53 7.76 13.14
CA PRO A 160 -25.97 7.58 13.32
C PRO A 160 -26.76 7.49 12.01
N LYS A 161 -26.32 8.22 10.98
CA LYS A 161 -26.93 8.25 9.65
C LYS A 161 -26.12 7.52 8.56
N LEU A 162 -25.19 6.64 8.94
CA LEU A 162 -24.32 5.94 7.98
C LEU A 162 -23.54 6.90 7.05
N GLU A 163 -23.08 8.03 7.62
CA GLU A 163 -22.44 9.13 6.90
C GLU A 163 -23.23 9.69 5.72
N ASP A 164 -24.56 9.62 5.81
CA ASP A 164 -25.49 10.00 4.74
C ASP A 164 -25.25 9.23 3.41
N LEU A 165 -24.52 8.11 3.48
CA LEU A 165 -24.34 7.20 2.37
C LEU A 165 -25.63 6.43 2.07
N ARG A 166 -25.81 6.11 0.80
CA ARG A 166 -26.92 5.27 0.35
C ARG A 166 -26.83 3.88 0.95
N TYR A 167 -27.99 3.31 1.29
CA TYR A 167 -28.05 1.91 1.74
C TYR A 167 -27.40 0.93 0.76
N HIS A 168 -27.50 1.18 -0.55
CA HIS A 168 -26.84 0.35 -1.54
C HIS A 168 -25.30 0.38 -1.44
N THR A 169 -24.71 1.52 -1.11
CA THR A 169 -23.26 1.66 -0.88
C THR A 169 -22.82 0.86 0.34
N VAL A 170 -23.51 1.06 1.47
CA VAL A 170 -23.24 0.33 2.71
C VAL A 170 -23.44 -1.18 2.53
N TRP A 171 -24.49 -1.58 1.80
CA TRP A 171 -24.73 -2.96 1.42
C TRP A 171 -23.61 -3.54 0.56
N THR A 172 -23.05 -2.74 -0.37
CA THR A 172 -21.96 -3.16 -1.25
C THR A 172 -20.66 -3.35 -0.47
N LEU A 173 -20.32 -2.43 0.45
CA LEU A 173 -19.19 -2.58 1.38
C LEU A 173 -19.34 -3.82 2.26
N THR A 174 -20.51 -3.99 2.86
CA THR A 174 -20.83 -5.18 3.68
C THR A 174 -20.70 -6.47 2.85
N SER A 175 -21.16 -6.43 1.59
CA SER A 175 -21.01 -7.56 0.68
C SER A 175 -19.54 -7.79 0.28
N ALA A 176 -18.70 -6.76 0.21
CA ALA A 176 -17.27 -6.91 -0.03
C ALA A 176 -16.62 -7.66 1.14
N VAL A 177 -16.88 -7.25 2.38
CA VAL A 177 -16.41 -7.96 3.59
C VAL A 177 -16.84 -9.41 3.57
N HIS A 178 -18.13 -9.68 3.36
CA HIS A 178 -18.67 -11.04 3.29
C HIS A 178 -17.94 -11.92 2.28
N LEU A 179 -17.74 -11.44 1.05
CA LEU A 179 -17.11 -12.23 0.00
C LEU A 179 -15.60 -12.43 0.24
N THR A 180 -14.91 -11.44 0.81
CA THR A 180 -13.50 -11.57 1.19
C THR A 180 -13.33 -12.59 2.31
N VAL A 181 -14.20 -12.58 3.33
CA VAL A 181 -14.18 -13.59 4.39
C VAL A 181 -14.47 -14.99 3.84
N ILE A 182 -15.47 -15.15 2.96
CA ILE A 182 -15.72 -16.43 2.29
C ILE A 182 -14.46 -16.92 1.58
N ALA A 183 -13.81 -16.06 0.80
CA ALA A 183 -12.61 -16.41 0.05
C ALA A 183 -11.45 -16.83 0.95
N ALA A 184 -11.35 -16.22 2.14
CA ALA A 184 -10.31 -16.54 3.12
C ALA A 184 -10.58 -17.80 3.95
N VAL A 185 -11.86 -18.15 4.16
CA VAL A 185 -12.27 -19.18 5.15
C VAL A 185 -12.73 -20.47 4.48
N LYS A 186 -13.51 -20.40 3.39
CA LYS A 186 -14.32 -21.53 2.90
C LYS A 186 -13.50 -22.79 2.60
N HIS A 187 -12.36 -22.63 1.92
CA HIS A 187 -11.57 -23.74 1.39
C HIS A 187 -10.21 -23.91 2.09
N SER A 188 -9.97 -23.24 3.21
CA SER A 188 -8.71 -23.30 3.95
C SER A 188 -8.92 -23.94 5.31
N ALA A 189 -8.02 -24.84 5.72
CA ALA A 189 -8.04 -25.46 7.05
C ALA A 189 -7.72 -24.42 8.12
N VAL A 190 -6.67 -23.63 7.90
CA VAL A 190 -6.36 -22.40 8.62
C VAL A 190 -6.82 -21.22 7.75
N PRO A 191 -7.68 -20.31 8.24
CA PRO A 191 -8.10 -19.14 7.47
C PRO A 191 -6.93 -18.26 7.06
N LYS A 192 -7.01 -17.66 5.87
CA LYS A 192 -5.99 -16.71 5.38
C LYS A 192 -6.02 -15.37 6.11
N LEU A 193 -7.18 -14.97 6.62
CA LEU A 193 -7.32 -13.82 7.50
C LEU A 193 -6.91 -14.22 8.91
N SER A 194 -6.18 -13.34 9.60
CA SER A 194 -5.77 -13.59 10.99
C SER A 194 -6.98 -13.58 11.94
N GLU A 195 -6.80 -14.20 13.11
CA GLU A 195 -7.81 -14.16 14.18
C GLU A 195 -8.17 -12.73 14.57
N ALA A 196 -7.18 -11.83 14.68
CA ALA A 196 -7.39 -10.43 15.01
C ALA A 196 -8.26 -9.70 13.96
N GLN A 197 -8.01 -9.94 12.67
CA GLN A 197 -8.80 -9.37 11.58
C GLN A 197 -10.25 -9.86 11.62
N LEU A 198 -10.46 -11.15 11.89
CA LEU A 198 -11.81 -11.72 12.02
C LEU A 198 -12.55 -11.17 13.24
N ILE A 199 -11.88 -10.98 14.38
CA ILE A 199 -12.46 -10.34 15.57
C ILE A 199 -12.85 -8.89 15.27
N ALA A 200 -11.98 -8.11 14.63
CA ALA A 200 -12.28 -6.73 14.24
C ALA A 200 -13.51 -6.67 13.33
N ALA A 201 -13.56 -7.53 12.30
CA ALA A 201 -14.70 -7.63 11.41
C ALA A 201 -15.98 -8.04 12.15
N GLN A 202 -15.91 -8.95 13.11
CA GLN A 202 -17.06 -9.37 13.92
C GLN A 202 -17.64 -8.19 14.72
N ASN A 203 -16.78 -7.39 15.34
CA ASN A 203 -17.17 -6.21 16.10
C ASN A 203 -17.85 -5.17 15.21
N VAL A 204 -17.32 -4.94 14.01
CA VAL A 204 -17.93 -4.04 13.03
C VAL A 204 -19.29 -4.55 12.55
N MET A 205 -19.44 -5.85 12.26
CA MET A 205 -20.75 -6.42 11.90
C MET A 205 -21.77 -6.26 13.02
N ASN A 206 -21.37 -6.47 14.29
CA ASN A 206 -22.25 -6.27 15.44
C ASN A 206 -22.67 -4.81 15.61
N SER A 207 -21.74 -3.86 15.41
CA SER A 207 -22.02 -2.43 15.41
C SER A 207 -23.02 -2.06 14.30
N LEU A 208 -22.79 -2.55 13.08
CA LEU A 208 -23.65 -2.30 11.94
C LEU A 208 -25.08 -2.84 12.14
N LEU A 209 -25.22 -4.04 12.71
CA LEU A 209 -26.52 -4.63 13.07
C LEU A 209 -27.26 -3.88 14.20
N SER A 210 -26.50 -3.13 15.00
CA SER A 210 -27.04 -2.30 16.08
C SER A 210 -27.46 -0.90 15.60
N ASN A 211 -27.03 -0.49 14.41
CA ASN A 211 -27.34 0.82 13.83
C ASN A 211 -28.83 0.91 13.42
N GLU A 212 -29.50 1.99 13.84
CA GLU A 212 -30.94 2.19 13.60
C GLU A 212 -31.28 2.35 12.12
N HIS A 213 -30.46 3.06 11.35
CA HIS A 213 -30.67 3.25 9.91
C HIS A 213 -30.52 1.93 9.14
N VAL A 214 -29.62 1.04 9.56
CA VAL A 214 -29.48 -0.30 8.97
C VAL A 214 -30.73 -1.16 9.20
N ARG A 215 -31.35 -1.07 10.38
CA ARG A 215 -32.60 -1.78 10.67
C ARG A 215 -33.79 -1.27 9.87
N LYS A 216 -33.72 -0.02 9.41
CA LYS A 216 -34.71 0.61 8.53
C LYS A 216 -34.49 0.29 7.04
N ASP A 217 -33.38 -0.34 6.66
CA ASP A 217 -33.17 -0.82 5.29
C ASP A 217 -33.97 -2.10 5.04
N ARG A 218 -34.93 -2.02 4.10
CA ARG A 218 -35.84 -3.13 3.71
C ARG A 218 -36.50 -3.81 4.92
N PRO A 219 -37.31 -3.10 5.72
CA PRO A 219 -37.93 -3.65 6.92
C PRO A 219 -38.88 -4.83 6.63
N ASP A 220 -39.45 -4.86 5.43
CA ASP A 220 -40.28 -5.93 4.87
C ASP A 220 -39.49 -7.20 4.50
N ASN A 221 -38.22 -7.05 4.10
CA ASN A 221 -37.33 -8.17 3.79
C ASN A 221 -35.88 -7.87 4.23
N PRO A 222 -35.58 -7.96 5.55
CA PRO A 222 -34.26 -7.61 6.07
C PRO A 222 -33.12 -8.47 5.50
N LYS A 223 -33.42 -9.70 5.07
CA LYS A 223 -32.44 -10.61 4.44
C LYS A 223 -31.94 -10.12 3.08
N ALA A 224 -32.74 -9.32 2.37
CA ALA A 224 -32.33 -8.71 1.10
C ALA A 224 -31.51 -7.42 1.29
N GLY A 225 -31.62 -6.77 2.46
CA GLY A 225 -30.94 -5.53 2.82
C GLY A 225 -29.56 -5.72 3.46
N ILE A 226 -29.05 -4.64 4.05
CA ILE A 226 -27.75 -4.58 4.75
C ILE A 226 -27.73 -5.58 5.90
N THR A 227 -28.81 -5.68 6.67
CA THR A 227 -28.97 -6.61 7.79
C THR A 227 -28.66 -8.05 7.38
N GLY A 228 -29.25 -8.53 6.29
CA GLY A 228 -28.99 -9.88 5.76
C GLY A 228 -27.53 -10.10 5.40
N ARG A 229 -26.89 -9.12 4.74
CA ARG A 229 -25.47 -9.22 4.37
C ARG A 229 -24.55 -9.24 5.58
N ALA A 230 -24.83 -8.41 6.60
CA ALA A 230 -24.05 -8.37 7.83
C ALA A 230 -24.15 -9.69 8.60
N VAL A 231 -25.35 -10.30 8.69
CA VAL A 231 -25.53 -11.63 9.29
C VAL A 231 -24.75 -12.70 8.54
N TYR A 232 -24.82 -12.71 7.19
CA TYR A 232 -24.06 -13.69 6.41
C TYR A 232 -22.54 -13.54 6.58
N ALA A 233 -22.04 -12.30 6.59
CA ALA A 233 -20.63 -12.03 6.91
C ALA A 233 -20.26 -12.58 8.28
N LYS A 234 -21.06 -12.26 9.31
CA LYS A 234 -20.84 -12.70 10.69
C LYS A 234 -20.76 -14.23 10.82
N ASN A 235 -21.64 -14.99 10.18
CA ASN A 235 -21.61 -16.46 10.23
C ASN A 235 -20.30 -17.03 9.65
N TRP A 236 -19.79 -16.44 8.56
CA TRP A 236 -18.51 -16.86 7.97
C TRP A 236 -17.31 -16.43 8.82
N ILE A 237 -17.40 -15.27 9.47
CA ILE A 237 -16.39 -14.80 10.43
C ILE A 237 -16.30 -15.78 11.61
N GLU A 238 -17.43 -16.16 12.19
CA GLU A 238 -17.51 -17.15 13.29
C GLU A 238 -16.91 -18.50 12.86
N THR A 239 -17.22 -18.94 11.64
CA THR A 239 -16.61 -20.15 11.05
C THR A 239 -15.09 -20.02 10.96
N GLY A 240 -14.57 -18.85 10.57
CA GLY A 240 -13.13 -18.59 10.52
C GLY A 240 -12.47 -18.61 11.90
N LEU A 241 -13.10 -17.98 12.90
CA LEU A 241 -12.61 -17.99 14.28
C LEU A 241 -12.56 -19.40 14.86
N GLU A 242 -13.58 -20.22 14.58
CA GLU A 242 -13.60 -21.62 15.01
C GLU A 242 -12.46 -22.44 14.39
N LYS A 243 -12.15 -22.21 13.11
CA LYS A 243 -11.00 -22.87 12.47
C LYS A 243 -9.67 -22.48 13.11
N HIS A 244 -9.48 -21.22 13.49
CA HIS A 244 -8.30 -20.79 14.26
C HIS A 244 -8.24 -21.41 15.65
N ARG A 245 -9.39 -21.66 16.29
CA ARG A 245 -9.46 -22.37 17.57
C ARG A 245 -9.01 -23.83 17.42
N ILE A 246 -9.53 -24.53 16.42
CA ILE A 246 -9.18 -25.94 16.13
C ILE A 246 -7.70 -26.06 15.76
N ALA A 247 -7.16 -25.15 14.94
CA ALA A 247 -5.76 -25.21 14.49
C ALA A 247 -4.72 -24.98 15.61
N ARG A 248 -5.14 -24.48 16.78
CA ARG A 248 -4.29 -24.29 17.97
C ARG A 248 -4.30 -25.49 18.92
N GLN A 249 -5.23 -26.42 18.74
CA GLN A 249 -5.34 -27.65 19.54
C GLN A 249 -4.46 -28.75 18.93
#